data_AF-A0A952QXZ8-F1
#
_entry.id   AF-A0A952QXZ8-F1
#
_cell.length_a   1.000
_cell.length_b   1.000
_cell.length_c   1.000
_cell.angle_alpha   90.00
_cell.angle_beta   90.00
_cell.angle_gamma   90.00
#
_symmetry.space_group_name_H-M   'P 1'
#
loop_
_entity.id
_entity.type
_entity.pdbx_description
1 polymer ?
#
loop_
_entity_poly.entity_id
_entity_poly.type
_entity_poly.pdbx_seq_one_letter_code
_entity_poly.pdbx_strand_id
1 'polypeptide(L)'
;MTEQDTPRDRRSEIAEAGIRLIASRGVRSLTHRAIDSELNLAPGSTSYYARTRHDLVTLIVKRLAARTTLEMDAARLPSSLTPAQAAAIVAAGLDAMLLRAEDHLTRFALLIEFRNDPAMLAALAGDPPMRPRLIAAAEGLLARLGIDDAAEHAPDLVALVDGLLMQRVVRSPAFDARKVVEAFLTGLKASGADPSHRDAAAV
;
A
#
# COMPACT_ATOMS: atom_id res chain seq x y z
N MET A 1 -17.58 -22.66 24.64
CA MET A 1 -16.67 -23.83 24.54
C MET A 1 -16.35 -24.01 23.05
N THR A 2 -15.45 -23.15 22.58
CA THR A 2 -14.13 -23.47 21.98
C THR A 2 -14.21 -23.67 20.46
N GLU A 3 -14.26 -22.52 19.78
CA GLU A 3 -13.88 -22.36 18.38
C GLU A 3 -12.41 -22.79 18.24
N GLN A 4 -12.18 -23.79 17.41
CA GLN A 4 -10.88 -24.43 17.24
C GLN A 4 -9.94 -23.48 16.48
N ASP A 5 -8.97 -22.94 17.23
CA ASP A 5 -7.78 -22.27 16.73
C ASP A 5 -7.05 -23.19 15.74
N THR A 6 -7.19 -22.92 14.44
CA THR A 6 -6.46 -23.67 13.42
C THR A 6 -4.97 -23.39 13.64
N PRO A 7 -4.09 -24.42 13.77
CA PRO A 7 -2.68 -24.18 14.03
C PRO A 7 -2.11 -23.21 12.99
N ARG A 8 -1.68 -22.03 13.43
CA ARG A 8 -1.07 -21.04 12.53
C ARG A 8 0.20 -21.66 11.95
N ASP A 9 0.34 -21.63 10.63
CA ASP A 9 1.54 -22.18 9.95
C ASP A 9 2.80 -21.49 10.48
N ARG A 10 3.79 -22.26 10.93
CA ARG A 10 5.03 -21.74 11.54
C ARG A 10 5.76 -20.76 10.63
N ARG A 11 5.70 -20.96 9.30
CA ARG A 11 6.28 -20.00 8.34
C ARG A 11 5.60 -18.63 8.41
N SER A 12 4.28 -18.61 8.65
CA SER A 12 3.53 -17.37 8.82
C SER A 12 3.93 -16.65 10.11
N GLU A 13 4.12 -17.37 11.21
CA GLU A 13 4.60 -16.76 12.46
C GLU A 13 6.01 -16.18 12.35
N ILE A 14 6.91 -16.90 11.69
CA ILE A 14 8.28 -16.44 11.37
C ILE A 14 8.23 -15.16 10.53
N ALA A 15 7.38 -15.13 9.49
CA ALA A 15 7.21 -13.95 8.66
C ALA A 15 6.65 -12.76 9.45
N GLU A 16 5.66 -12.99 10.32
CA GLU A 16 5.07 -11.93 11.16
C GLU A 16 6.05 -11.37 12.19
N ALA A 17 6.86 -12.23 12.82
CA ALA A 17 7.96 -11.79 13.68
C ALA A 17 8.98 -10.95 12.90
N GLY A 18 9.32 -11.38 11.68
CA GLY A 18 10.18 -10.61 10.78
C GLY A 18 9.65 -9.22 10.47
N ILE A 19 8.35 -9.09 10.18
CA ILE A 19 7.69 -7.79 9.97
C ILE A 19 7.84 -6.90 11.21
N ARG A 20 7.50 -7.39 12.40
CA ARG A 20 7.61 -6.61 13.66
C ARG A 20 9.04 -6.15 13.93
N LEU A 21 10.02 -7.03 13.73
CA LEU A 21 11.44 -6.71 13.93
C LEU A 21 11.91 -5.61 12.97
N ILE A 22 11.58 -5.73 11.68
CA ILE A 22 11.97 -4.72 10.68
C ILE A 22 11.28 -3.39 10.97
N ALA A 23 9.97 -3.39 11.24
CA ALA A 23 9.21 -2.18 11.52
C ALA A 23 9.74 -1.43 12.76
N SER A 24 10.13 -2.15 13.81
CA SER A 24 10.58 -1.55 15.08
C SER A 24 12.08 -1.22 15.13
N ARG A 25 12.94 -2.02 14.49
CA ARG A 25 14.41 -1.95 14.65
C ARG A 25 15.17 -1.84 13.33
N GLY A 26 14.47 -1.78 12.21
CA GLY A 26 15.04 -1.68 10.87
C GLY A 26 15.54 -3.02 10.31
N VAL A 27 15.85 -3.04 9.01
CA VAL A 27 16.15 -4.26 8.23
C VAL A 27 17.35 -5.04 8.78
N ARG A 28 18.34 -4.36 9.36
CA ARG A 28 19.55 -4.99 9.92
C ARG A 28 19.27 -5.84 11.15
N SER A 29 18.14 -5.63 11.83
CA SER A 29 17.74 -6.44 12.99
C SER A 29 17.29 -7.85 12.61
N LEU A 30 16.95 -8.07 11.33
CA LEU A 30 16.43 -9.33 10.83
C LEU A 30 17.53 -10.39 10.80
N THR A 31 17.50 -11.29 11.78
CA THR A 31 18.35 -12.49 11.86
C THR A 31 17.53 -13.67 12.37
N HIS A 32 17.93 -14.89 12.03
CA HIS A 32 17.31 -16.12 12.55
C HIS A 32 17.23 -16.13 14.07
N ARG A 33 18.33 -15.75 14.73
CA ARG A 33 18.39 -15.67 16.19
C ARG A 33 17.43 -14.63 16.76
N ALA A 34 17.29 -13.47 16.11
CA ALA A 34 16.34 -12.46 16.54
C ALA A 34 14.89 -12.97 16.46
N ILE A 35 14.56 -13.73 15.41
CA ILE A 35 13.24 -14.36 15.27
C ILE A 35 13.02 -15.48 16.28
N ASP A 36 14.00 -16.37 16.47
CA ASP A 36 13.92 -17.43 17.48
C ASP A 36 13.67 -16.81 18.86
N SER A 37 14.36 -15.71 19.19
CA SER A 37 14.14 -14.97 20.44
C SER A 37 12.77 -14.31 20.52
N GLU A 38 12.31 -13.65 19.45
CA GLU A 38 11.01 -12.97 19.37
C GLU A 38 9.84 -13.97 19.53
N LEU A 39 10.01 -15.19 19.04
CA LEU A 39 9.00 -16.25 19.08
C LEU A 39 9.19 -17.25 20.24
N ASN A 40 10.19 -17.05 21.11
CA ASN A 40 10.57 -17.98 22.20
C ASN A 40 10.83 -19.42 21.71
N LEU A 41 11.50 -19.56 20.56
CA LEU A 41 11.86 -20.84 19.96
C LEU A 41 13.25 -21.31 20.42
N ALA A 42 13.50 -22.61 20.29
CA ALA A 42 14.84 -23.16 20.45
C ALA A 42 15.81 -22.54 19.42
N PRO A 43 17.08 -22.26 19.79
CA PRO A 43 18.06 -21.71 18.87
C PRO A 43 18.20 -22.55 17.59
N GLY A 44 18.08 -21.90 16.43
CA GLY A 44 18.17 -22.55 15.11
C GLY A 44 16.84 -23.02 14.53
N SER A 45 15.72 -22.84 15.25
CA SER A 45 14.39 -23.25 14.77
C SER A 45 14.00 -22.54 13.48
N THR A 46 14.27 -21.23 13.37
CA THR A 46 13.98 -20.46 12.15
C THR A 46 14.77 -20.97 10.95
N SER A 47 16.01 -21.44 11.15
CA SER A 47 16.88 -21.94 10.08
C SER A 47 16.34 -23.20 9.39
N TYR A 48 15.50 -23.97 10.09
CA TYR A 48 14.79 -25.10 9.49
C TYR A 48 13.79 -24.64 8.40
N TYR A 49 13.13 -23.50 8.59
CA TYR A 49 12.09 -22.99 7.69
C TYR A 49 12.64 -22.05 6.60
N ALA A 50 13.71 -21.32 6.90
CA ALA A 50 14.38 -20.41 6.00
C ALA A 50 15.89 -20.56 6.22
N ARG A 51 16.64 -21.13 5.28
CA ARG A 51 18.06 -21.44 5.51
C ARG A 51 18.95 -20.21 5.38
N THR A 52 18.56 -19.29 4.51
CA THR A 52 19.29 -18.06 4.22
C THR A 52 18.50 -16.83 4.65
N ARG A 53 19.18 -15.67 4.73
CA ARG A 53 18.50 -14.38 4.88
C ARG A 53 17.54 -14.12 3.72
N HIS A 54 17.90 -14.54 2.51
CA HIS A 54 17.04 -14.40 1.34
C HIS A 54 15.73 -15.16 1.53
N ASP A 55 15.79 -16.44 1.93
CA ASP A 55 14.60 -17.25 2.21
C ASP A 55 13.71 -16.60 3.28
N LEU A 56 14.33 -16.00 4.29
CA LEU A 56 13.60 -15.33 5.36
C LEU A 56 12.86 -14.09 4.86
N VAL A 57 13.52 -13.26 4.05
CA VAL A 57 12.89 -12.12 3.40
C VAL A 57 11.78 -12.59 2.46
N THR A 58 11.96 -13.68 1.72
CA THR A 58 10.92 -14.24 0.85
C THR A 58 9.67 -14.64 1.64
N LEU A 59 9.80 -15.22 2.84
CA LEU A 59 8.64 -15.52 3.70
C LEU A 59 7.90 -14.24 4.11
N ILE A 60 8.63 -13.20 4.50
CA ILE A 60 8.08 -11.89 4.88
C ILE A 60 7.34 -11.25 3.70
N VAL A 61 7.98 -11.23 2.53
CA VAL A 61 7.42 -10.67 1.30
C VAL A 61 6.11 -11.37 0.92
N LYS A 62 6.07 -12.71 0.96
CA LYS A 62 4.85 -13.48 0.69
C LYS A 62 3.74 -13.15 1.69
N ARG A 63 4.08 -12.99 2.97
CA ARG A 63 3.11 -12.60 4.01
C ARG A 63 2.56 -11.19 3.77
N LEU A 64 3.40 -10.23 3.41
CA LEU A 64 2.99 -8.88 3.05
C LEU A 64 2.08 -8.87 1.82
N ALA A 65 2.42 -9.61 0.77
CA ALA A 65 1.58 -9.72 -0.44
C ALA A 65 0.19 -10.31 -0.13
N ALA A 66 0.13 -11.41 0.63
CA ALA A 66 -1.14 -12.05 1.00
C ALA A 66 -2.06 -11.13 1.82
N ARG A 67 -1.49 -10.27 2.67
CA ARG A 67 -2.25 -9.30 3.48
C ARG A 67 -2.82 -8.16 2.64
N THR A 68 -2.05 -7.65 1.66
CA THR A 68 -2.52 -6.57 0.77
C THR A 68 -3.65 -7.00 -0.16
N THR A 69 -3.66 -8.26 -0.63
CA THR A 69 -4.74 -8.76 -1.51
C THR A 69 -6.11 -8.77 -0.81
N LEU A 70 -6.17 -9.04 0.49
CA LEU A 70 -7.41 -9.06 1.27
C LEU A 70 -8.02 -7.66 1.46
N GLU A 71 -7.24 -6.59 1.27
CA GLU A 71 -7.69 -5.20 1.48
C GLU A 71 -8.29 -4.56 0.23
N MET A 72 -8.06 -5.16 -0.94
CA MET A 72 -8.45 -4.59 -2.24
C MET A 72 -9.82 -5.03 -2.75
N ASP A 73 -10.65 -5.69 -1.94
CA ASP A 73 -12.02 -6.01 -2.34
C ASP A 73 -12.82 -4.72 -2.51
N ALA A 74 -13.25 -4.49 -3.76
CA ALA A 74 -13.79 -3.23 -4.21
C ALA A 74 -15.06 -2.85 -3.43
N ALA A 75 -14.94 -1.82 -2.58
CA ALA A 75 -16.11 -1.06 -2.16
C ALA A 75 -16.83 -0.58 -3.42
N ARG A 76 -18.14 -0.84 -3.52
CA ARG A 76 -18.96 -0.36 -4.63
C ARG A 76 -19.01 1.16 -4.58
N LEU A 77 -18.19 1.80 -5.41
CA LEU A 77 -18.21 3.25 -5.56
C LEU A 77 -19.49 3.68 -6.30
N PRO A 78 -20.06 4.86 -5.95
CA PRO A 78 -21.10 5.51 -6.74
C PRO A 78 -20.72 5.66 -8.22
N SER A 79 -21.73 5.84 -9.08
CA SER A 79 -21.53 6.07 -10.52
C SER A 79 -20.90 7.43 -10.82
N SER A 80 -21.08 8.42 -9.95
CA SER A 80 -20.44 9.74 -10.02
C SER A 80 -19.97 10.19 -8.64
N LEU A 81 -18.89 10.96 -8.61
CA LEU A 81 -18.31 11.50 -7.39
C LEU A 81 -18.04 12.99 -7.55
N THR A 82 -18.04 13.72 -6.44
CA THR A 82 -17.40 15.05 -6.34
C THR A 82 -15.95 14.90 -5.88
N PRO A 83 -15.05 15.89 -6.15
CA PRO A 83 -13.68 15.85 -5.66
C PRO A 83 -13.59 15.65 -4.14
N ALA A 84 -14.47 16.31 -3.38
CA ALA A 84 -14.53 16.17 -1.93
C ALA A 84 -14.92 14.75 -1.46
N GLN A 85 -15.85 14.07 -2.17
CA GLN A 85 -16.22 12.69 -1.86
C GLN A 85 -15.10 11.71 -2.21
N ALA A 86 -14.49 11.87 -3.38
CA ALA A 86 -13.35 11.07 -3.81
C ALA A 86 -12.16 11.21 -2.85
N ALA A 87 -11.84 12.44 -2.43
CA ALA A 87 -10.81 12.71 -1.44
C ALA A 87 -11.11 12.07 -0.08
N ALA A 88 -12.37 12.08 0.36
CA ALA A 88 -12.78 11.40 1.59
C ALA A 88 -12.59 9.87 1.50
N ILE A 89 -12.91 9.26 0.36
CA ILE A 89 -12.69 7.82 0.11
C ILE A 89 -11.20 7.48 0.18
N VAL A 90 -10.36 8.26 -0.51
CA VAL A 90 -8.90 8.04 -0.51
C VAL A 90 -8.31 8.25 0.89
N ALA A 91 -8.75 9.28 1.61
CA ALA A 91 -8.31 9.52 2.98
C ALA A 91 -8.70 8.38 3.93
N ALA A 92 -9.93 7.87 3.82
CA ALA A 92 -10.39 6.72 4.60
C ALA A 92 -9.58 5.45 4.27
N GLY A 93 -9.22 5.25 2.99
CA GLY A 93 -8.34 4.16 2.58
C GLY A 93 -6.94 4.27 3.20
N LEU A 94 -6.37 5.48 3.21
CA LEU A 94 -5.10 5.73 3.89
C LEU A 94 -5.20 5.47 5.41
N ASP A 95 -6.30 5.88 6.05
CA ASP A 95 -6.50 5.65 7.48
C ASP A 95 -6.65 4.15 7.79
N ALA A 96 -7.31 3.38 6.92
CA ALA A 96 -7.38 1.93 7.02
C ALA A 96 -6.00 1.26 6.88
N MET A 97 -5.16 1.74 5.95
CA MET A 97 -3.78 1.26 5.80
C MET A 97 -2.93 1.49 7.06
N LEU A 98 -3.22 2.53 7.85
CA LEU A 98 -2.52 2.79 9.11
C LEU A 98 -2.78 1.73 10.19
N LEU A 99 -3.89 0.97 10.09
CA LEU A 99 -4.11 -0.20 10.96
C LEU A 99 -3.02 -1.27 10.79
N ARG A 100 -2.30 -1.23 9.67
CA ARG A 100 -1.17 -2.12 9.34
C ARG A 100 0.12 -1.35 9.09
N ALA A 101 0.34 -0.26 9.84
CA ALA A 101 1.53 0.58 9.67
C ALA A 101 2.86 -0.20 9.68
N GLU A 102 2.98 -1.27 10.47
CA GLU A 102 4.16 -2.15 10.49
C GLU A 102 4.42 -2.84 9.14
N ASP A 103 3.37 -3.28 8.44
CA ASP A 103 3.48 -3.92 7.13
C ASP A 103 4.02 -2.90 6.11
N HIS A 104 3.53 -1.66 6.16
CA HIS A 104 3.98 -0.57 5.29
C HIS A 104 5.41 -0.11 5.61
N LEU A 105 5.76 0.07 6.89
CA LEU A 105 7.14 0.35 7.33
C LEU A 105 8.10 -0.70 6.80
N THR A 106 7.75 -1.97 7.01
CA THR A 106 8.56 -3.11 6.54
C THR A 106 8.72 -3.05 5.03
N ARG A 107 7.63 -2.84 4.28
CA ARG A 107 7.68 -2.77 2.81
C ARG A 107 8.59 -1.65 2.33
N PHE A 108 8.45 -0.44 2.87
CA PHE A 108 9.33 0.69 2.50
C PHE A 108 10.79 0.42 2.81
N ALA A 109 11.07 -0.16 3.98
CA ALA A 109 12.43 -0.52 4.37
C ALA A 109 13.05 -1.56 3.41
N LEU A 110 12.27 -2.57 3.00
CA LEU A 110 12.71 -3.59 2.05
C LEU A 110 12.90 -3.04 0.62
N LEU A 111 12.03 -2.12 0.16
CA LEU A 111 12.19 -1.45 -1.14
C LEU A 111 13.52 -0.68 -1.22
N ILE A 112 13.93 -0.03 -0.13
CA ILE A 112 15.19 0.70 -0.05
C ILE A 112 16.37 -0.26 0.00
N GLU A 113 16.32 -1.28 0.87
CA GLU A 113 17.37 -2.29 1.03
C GLU A 113 17.67 -2.99 -0.30
N PHE A 114 16.63 -3.37 -1.04
CA PHE A 114 16.73 -4.18 -2.24
C PHE A 114 16.61 -3.38 -3.54
N ARG A 115 16.84 -2.06 -3.51
CA ARG A 115 16.73 -1.18 -4.69
C ARG A 115 17.56 -1.61 -5.91
N ASN A 116 18.61 -2.41 -5.69
CA ASN A 116 19.51 -2.93 -6.72
C ASN A 116 19.32 -4.44 -6.98
N ASP A 117 18.25 -5.05 -6.46
CA ASP A 117 17.91 -6.47 -6.63
C ASP A 117 16.51 -6.58 -7.29
N PRO A 118 16.45 -6.63 -8.65
CA PRO A 118 15.18 -6.66 -9.37
C PRO A 118 14.32 -7.88 -9.03
N ALA A 119 14.92 -9.02 -8.71
CA ALA A 119 14.19 -10.24 -8.36
C ALA A 119 13.46 -10.07 -7.02
N MET A 120 14.11 -9.44 -6.03
CA MET A 120 13.47 -9.15 -4.76
C MET A 120 12.40 -8.06 -4.86
N LEU A 121 12.61 -7.03 -5.68
CA LEU A 121 11.60 -6.00 -5.95
C LEU A 121 10.37 -6.60 -6.64
N ALA A 122 10.56 -7.53 -7.58
CA ALA A 122 9.46 -8.25 -8.22
C ALA A 122 8.68 -9.10 -7.20
N ALA A 123 9.38 -9.80 -6.30
CA ALA A 123 8.72 -10.54 -5.22
C ALA A 123 7.91 -9.61 -4.30
N LEU A 124 8.47 -8.44 -3.94
CA LEU A 124 7.80 -7.40 -3.15
C LEU A 124 6.56 -6.82 -3.84
N ALA A 125 6.51 -6.82 -5.17
CA ALA A 125 5.33 -6.37 -5.91
C ALA A 125 4.12 -7.31 -5.74
N GLY A 126 4.36 -8.56 -5.33
CA GLY A 126 3.35 -9.61 -5.20
C GLY A 126 3.06 -10.32 -6.53
N ASP A 127 2.29 -11.41 -6.46
CA ASP A 127 1.84 -12.18 -7.62
C ASP A 127 0.31 -12.42 -7.53
N PRO A 128 -0.51 -11.79 -8.40
CA PRO A 128 -0.09 -10.83 -9.44
C PRO A 128 0.36 -9.49 -8.83
N PRO A 129 1.15 -8.68 -9.57
CA PRO A 129 1.66 -7.40 -9.09
C PRO A 129 0.54 -6.44 -8.64
N MET A 130 0.75 -5.78 -7.51
CA MET A 130 -0.27 -4.88 -6.93
C MET A 130 -0.38 -3.54 -7.66
N ARG A 131 0.73 -3.02 -8.22
CA ARG A 131 0.79 -1.68 -8.80
C ARG A 131 -0.21 -1.47 -9.95
N PRO A 132 -0.35 -2.37 -10.93
CA PRO A 132 -1.37 -2.23 -11.98
C PRO A 132 -2.80 -2.19 -11.45
N ARG A 133 -3.11 -2.92 -10.37
CA ARG A 133 -4.43 -2.92 -9.74
C ARG A 133 -4.75 -1.58 -9.07
N LEU A 134 -3.77 -0.99 -8.39
CA LEU A 134 -3.90 0.35 -7.81
C LEU A 134 -4.12 1.42 -8.87
N ILE A 135 -3.39 1.33 -10.00
CA ILE A 135 -3.57 2.25 -11.12
C ILE A 135 -4.97 2.11 -11.73
N ALA A 136 -5.45 0.89 -11.97
CA ALA A 136 -6.80 0.66 -12.48
C ALA A 136 -7.90 1.17 -11.52
N ALA A 137 -7.69 1.02 -10.21
CA ALA A 137 -8.61 1.56 -9.20
C ALA A 137 -8.60 3.10 -9.20
N ALA A 138 -7.44 3.73 -9.32
CA ALA A 138 -7.29 5.17 -9.42
C ALA A 138 -7.94 5.72 -10.70
N GLU A 139 -7.72 5.08 -11.84
CA GLU A 139 -8.36 5.42 -13.12
C GLU A 139 -9.89 5.34 -12.99
N GLY A 140 -10.42 4.26 -12.40
CA GLY A 140 -11.85 4.11 -12.17
C GLY A 140 -12.45 5.19 -11.26
N LEU A 141 -11.69 5.69 -10.28
CA LEU A 141 -12.09 6.79 -9.42
C LEU A 141 -12.07 8.14 -10.18
N LEU A 142 -11.03 8.39 -10.98
CA LEU A 142 -10.90 9.59 -11.82
C LEU A 142 -11.98 9.66 -12.91
N ALA A 143 -12.31 8.53 -13.54
CA ALA A 143 -13.39 8.45 -14.52
C ALA A 143 -14.75 8.83 -13.93
N ARG A 144 -15.03 8.45 -12.67
CA ARG A 144 -16.26 8.81 -11.94
C ARG A 144 -16.34 10.30 -11.56
N LEU A 145 -15.20 10.99 -11.56
CA LEU A 145 -15.11 12.44 -11.41
C LEU A 145 -15.29 13.19 -12.75
N GLY A 146 -15.31 12.46 -13.88
CA GLY A 146 -15.35 13.07 -15.21
C GLY A 146 -14.04 13.75 -15.59
N ILE A 147 -12.90 13.30 -15.04
CA ILE A 147 -11.57 13.81 -15.39
C ILE A 147 -11.18 13.34 -16.79
N ASP A 148 -10.73 14.27 -17.63
CA ASP A 148 -10.18 13.97 -18.95
C ASP A 148 -8.86 13.20 -18.80
N ASP A 149 -8.53 12.32 -19.76
CA ASP A 149 -7.29 11.55 -19.76
C ASP A 149 -7.02 10.80 -18.42
N ALA A 150 -8.08 10.28 -17.79
CA ALA A 150 -8.04 9.63 -16.48
C ALA A 150 -6.95 8.55 -16.34
N ALA A 151 -6.68 7.80 -17.42
CA ALA A 151 -5.63 6.78 -17.46
C ALA A 151 -4.22 7.39 -17.34
N GLU A 152 -4.00 8.59 -17.87
CA GLU A 152 -2.72 9.31 -17.79
C GLU A 152 -2.49 9.88 -16.38
N HIS A 153 -3.55 10.31 -15.70
CA HIS A 153 -3.49 10.87 -14.35
C HIS A 153 -3.52 9.82 -13.23
N ALA A 154 -3.95 8.59 -13.51
CA ALA A 154 -4.05 7.52 -12.51
C ALA A 154 -2.70 7.18 -11.84
N PRO A 155 -1.57 7.04 -12.56
CA PRO A 155 -0.26 6.84 -11.94
C PRO A 155 0.14 7.96 -10.98
N ASP A 156 -0.20 9.22 -11.30
CA ASP A 156 0.11 10.39 -10.46
C ASP A 156 -0.67 10.37 -9.16
N LEU A 157 -1.97 10.02 -9.21
CA LEU A 157 -2.78 9.86 -8.01
C LEU A 157 -2.21 8.75 -7.10
N VAL A 158 -1.80 7.61 -7.68
CA VAL A 158 -1.19 6.53 -6.89
C VAL A 158 0.14 7.00 -6.28
N ALA A 159 0.98 7.72 -7.02
CA ALA A 159 2.25 8.26 -6.52
C ALA A 159 2.03 9.27 -5.37
N LEU A 160 1.01 10.13 -5.48
CA LEU A 160 0.60 11.03 -4.41
C LEU A 160 0.21 10.24 -3.16
N VAL A 161 -0.68 9.24 -3.30
CA VAL A 161 -1.14 8.40 -2.18
C VAL A 161 0.02 7.66 -1.51
N ASP A 162 0.98 7.11 -2.27
CA ASP A 162 2.18 6.48 -1.72
C ASP A 162 2.98 7.46 -0.85
N GLY A 163 3.15 8.70 -1.32
CA GLY A 163 3.86 9.75 -0.60
C GLY A 163 3.16 10.11 0.71
N LEU A 164 1.84 10.27 0.68
CA LEU A 164 1.04 10.56 1.88
C LEU A 164 1.08 9.40 2.88
N LEU A 165 0.99 8.16 2.39
CA LEU A 165 1.12 6.96 3.21
C LEU A 165 2.49 6.90 3.88
N MET A 166 3.56 7.06 3.10
CA MET A 166 4.93 7.02 3.64
C MET A 166 5.14 8.09 4.71
N GLN A 167 4.67 9.32 4.49
CA GLN A 167 4.79 10.37 5.50
C GLN A 167 4.02 10.04 6.80
N ARG A 168 2.81 9.49 6.69
CA ARG A 168 1.97 9.12 7.86
C ARG A 168 2.49 7.93 8.64
N VAL A 169 3.13 7.00 7.94
CA VAL A 169 3.69 5.77 8.54
C VAL A 169 5.05 6.06 9.19
N VAL A 170 5.87 6.95 8.60
CA VAL A 170 7.20 7.32 9.13
C VAL A 170 7.13 8.42 10.19
N ARG A 171 6.14 9.33 10.13
CA ARG A 171 6.00 10.49 11.03
C ARG A 171 4.56 10.63 11.50
N SER A 172 4.36 11.24 12.67
CA SER A 172 3.02 11.72 13.07
C SER A 172 2.54 12.79 12.06
N PRO A 173 1.30 12.72 11.56
CA PRO A 173 0.85 13.55 10.45
C PRO A 173 0.90 15.04 10.79
N ALA A 174 1.61 15.81 9.96
CA ALA A 174 1.62 17.28 9.99
C ALA A 174 0.66 17.90 8.96
N PHE A 175 -0.06 17.08 8.19
CA PHE A 175 -0.92 17.51 7.09
C PHE A 175 -2.25 16.77 7.07
N ASP A 176 -3.25 17.40 6.46
CA ASP A 176 -4.57 16.85 6.22
C ASP A 176 -4.60 16.19 4.83
N ALA A 177 -4.48 14.86 4.76
CA ALA A 177 -4.43 14.17 3.48
C ALA A 177 -5.69 14.34 2.65
N ARG A 178 -6.86 14.50 3.29
CA ARG A 178 -8.10 14.75 2.56
C ARG A 178 -7.98 16.06 1.80
N LYS A 179 -7.51 17.13 2.45
CA LYS A 179 -7.28 18.42 1.77
C LYS A 179 -6.26 18.33 0.66
N VAL A 180 -5.17 17.59 0.85
CA VAL A 180 -4.13 17.42 -0.18
C VAL A 180 -4.68 16.69 -1.40
N VAL A 181 -5.41 15.59 -1.18
CA VAL A 181 -6.03 14.82 -2.28
C VAL A 181 -7.12 15.62 -2.97
N GLU A 182 -7.97 16.32 -2.22
CA GLU A 182 -9.02 17.18 -2.79
C GLU A 182 -8.42 18.27 -3.68
N ALA A 183 -7.37 18.95 -3.21
CA ALA A 183 -6.67 19.97 -3.99
C ALA A 183 -6.05 19.39 -5.28
N PHE A 184 -5.45 18.19 -5.21
CA PHE A 184 -4.95 17.49 -6.39
C PHE A 184 -6.09 17.20 -7.39
N LEU A 185 -7.19 16.60 -6.93
CA LEU A 185 -8.32 16.23 -7.78
C LEU A 185 -9.02 17.45 -8.40
N THR A 186 -9.18 18.54 -7.65
CA THR A 186 -9.75 19.80 -8.15
C THR A 186 -8.84 20.50 -9.16
N GLY A 187 -7.53 20.29 -9.08
CA GLY A 187 -6.57 20.85 -10.04
C GLY A 187 -6.56 20.15 -11.39
N LEU A 188 -7.14 18.94 -11.50
CA LEU A 188 -7.27 18.21 -12.75
C LEU A 188 -8.44 18.78 -13.58
N LYS A 189 -8.29 18.80 -14.90
CA LYS A 189 -9.35 19.26 -15.81
C LYS A 189 -10.45 18.20 -15.90
N ALA A 190 -11.70 18.63 -15.71
CA ALA A 190 -12.87 17.80 -15.93
C ALA A 190 -13.49 18.10 -17.31
N SER A 191 -14.02 17.08 -17.96
CA SER A 191 -14.77 17.17 -19.21
C SER A 191 -15.80 18.31 -19.16
N GLY A 192 -15.62 19.33 -19.99
CA GLY A 192 -16.60 20.41 -20.21
C GLY A 192 -16.27 21.78 -19.61
N ALA A 193 -15.10 21.99 -19.01
CA ALA A 193 -14.61 23.34 -18.71
C ALA A 193 -13.88 23.94 -19.92
N ASP A 194 -14.60 24.14 -21.03
CA ASP A 194 -14.15 25.05 -22.09
C ASP A 194 -14.78 26.44 -21.84
N PRO A 195 -14.00 27.48 -21.49
CA PRO A 195 -14.49 28.84 -21.39
C PRO A 195 -14.79 29.48 -22.76
N SER A 196 -14.51 28.81 -23.88
CA SER A 196 -14.45 29.43 -25.20
C SER A 196 -15.63 29.16 -26.13
N HIS A 197 -16.87 29.25 -25.64
CA HIS A 197 -18.05 29.42 -26.52
C HIS A 197 -19.23 30.19 -25.89
N ARG A 198 -18.94 31.33 -25.26
CA ARG A 198 -19.94 32.40 -25.02
C ARG A 198 -19.41 33.72 -25.58
N ASP A 199 -19.56 33.90 -26.89
CA ASP A 199 -19.86 35.18 -27.57
C ASP A 199 -19.54 35.06 -29.07
N ALA A 200 -20.53 34.64 -29.85
CA ALA A 200 -20.63 34.94 -31.28
C ALA A 200 -22.06 34.65 -31.77
N ALA A 201 -23.06 35.29 -31.17
CA ALA A 201 -24.40 35.38 -31.74
C ALA A 201 -25.09 36.67 -31.26
N ALA A 202 -24.49 37.81 -31.60
CA ALA A 202 -25.17 39.11 -31.64
C ALA A 202 -24.32 40.08 -32.47
N VAL A 203 -24.40 39.99 -33.81
CA VAL A 203 -24.56 41.12 -34.75
C VAL A 203 -25.15 40.55 -36.03
#